data_AF-A0A6C0C1S4-F1
#
_entry.id   AF-A0A6C0C1S4-F1
#
_cell.length_a   1.000
_cell.length_b   1.000
_cell.length_c   1.000
_cell.angle_alpha   90.00
_cell.angle_beta   90.00
_cell.angle_gamma   90.00
#
_symmetry.space_group_name_H-M   'P 1'
#
loop_
_entity.id
_entity.type
_entity.pdbx_description
1 polymer ?
#
loop_
_entity_poly.entity_id
_entity_poly.type
_entity_poly.pdbx_seq_one_letter_code
_entity_poly.pdbx_strand_id
1 'polypeptide(L)'
;MQVIWDGINTHVSFIDNIKYIFLYYIMDWSLSIIIGTLFFVSGQACLRKSFEKTDTYVITTLFFTLAIGLCSLIAYFVLNKDIKFEGYQPYYASTAGILFFIGFFFWIYSISSKAELGNIRVFMAGFEMLVLYAVGYLVFNEQINMTQGVGALLTMLGIYIVGTN
;
A
#
# COMPACT_ATOMS: atom_id res chain seq x y z
N MET A 1 42.67 -17.66 -25.51
CA MET A 1 42.43 -16.67 -24.42
C MET A 1 41.39 -15.61 -24.80
N GLN A 2 41.37 -15.12 -26.05
CA GLN A 2 40.40 -14.12 -26.52
C GLN A 2 38.94 -14.62 -26.54
N VAL A 3 38.72 -15.87 -26.96
CA VAL A 3 37.38 -16.52 -27.01
C VAL A 3 36.71 -16.67 -25.64
N ILE A 4 37.49 -16.81 -24.55
CA ILE A 4 36.96 -16.92 -23.19
C ILE A 4 36.54 -15.54 -22.66
N TRP A 5 37.26 -14.49 -23.04
CA TRP A 5 36.95 -13.11 -22.66
C TRP A 5 35.68 -12.58 -23.34
N ASP A 6 35.45 -12.94 -24.61
CA ASP A 6 34.23 -12.54 -25.33
C ASP A 6 32.97 -13.23 -24.77
N GLY A 7 33.07 -14.51 -24.39
CA GLY A 7 31.97 -15.25 -23.76
C GLY A 7 31.55 -14.72 -22.38
N ILE A 8 32.52 -14.27 -21.57
CA ILE A 8 32.24 -13.65 -20.26
C ILE A 8 31.56 -12.29 -20.43
N ASN A 9 32.02 -11.45 -21.36
CA ASN A 9 31.42 -10.13 -21.62
C ASN A 9 29.97 -10.22 -22.14
N THR A 10 29.63 -11.25 -22.93
CA THR A 10 28.25 -11.47 -23.39
C THR A 10 27.31 -11.98 -22.29
N HIS A 11 27.81 -12.73 -21.30
CA HIS A 11 26.99 -13.20 -20.18
C HIS A 11 26.76 -12.10 -19.12
N VAL A 12 27.75 -11.25 -18.88
CA VAL A 12 27.60 -10.08 -18.00
C VAL A 12 26.60 -9.10 -18.60
N SER A 13 26.66 -8.83 -19.92
CA SER A 13 25.70 -7.94 -20.58
C SER A 13 24.26 -8.50 -20.60
N PHE A 14 24.07 -9.83 -20.64
CA PHE A 14 22.75 -10.43 -20.55
C PHE A 14 22.16 -10.35 -19.12
N ILE A 15 22.96 -10.62 -18.09
CA ILE A 15 22.54 -10.51 -16.69
C ILE A 15 22.24 -9.05 -16.32
N ASP A 16 23.04 -8.11 -16.81
CA ASP A 16 22.82 -6.68 -16.59
C ASP A 16 21.58 -6.18 -17.35
N ASN A 17 21.32 -6.69 -18.56
CA ASN A 17 20.06 -6.42 -19.27
C ASN A 17 18.84 -7.02 -18.55
N ILE A 18 18.96 -8.22 -17.99
CA ILE A 18 17.88 -8.79 -17.15
C ILE A 18 17.67 -7.93 -15.91
N LYS A 19 18.73 -7.52 -15.19
CA LYS A 19 18.60 -6.61 -14.04
C LYS A 19 17.95 -5.29 -14.44
N TYR A 20 18.32 -4.72 -15.59
CA TYR A 20 17.74 -3.48 -16.09
C TYR A 20 16.25 -3.65 -16.43
N ILE A 21 15.88 -4.71 -17.14
CA ILE A 21 14.48 -5.01 -17.45
C ILE A 21 13.70 -5.29 -16.17
N PHE A 22 14.26 -6.08 -15.25
CA PHE A 22 13.61 -6.45 -13.99
C PHE A 22 13.44 -5.23 -13.08
N LEU A 23 14.44 -4.36 -12.93
CA LEU A 23 14.35 -3.13 -12.16
C LEU A 23 13.45 -2.08 -12.83
N TYR A 24 13.53 -1.91 -14.14
CA TYR A 24 12.74 -0.92 -14.87
C TYR A 24 11.25 -1.28 -14.90
N TYR A 25 10.90 -2.56 -15.07
CA TYR A 25 9.49 -3.00 -15.08
C TYR A 25 8.91 -3.24 -13.67
N ILE A 26 9.70 -3.65 -12.66
CA ILE A 26 9.21 -3.74 -11.26
C ILE A 26 8.99 -2.35 -10.64
N MET A 27 9.70 -1.32 -11.12
CA MET A 27 9.59 0.04 -10.59
C MET A 27 8.47 0.89 -11.22
N ASP A 28 7.61 0.32 -12.06
CA ASP A 28 6.36 1.00 -12.42
C ASP A 28 5.50 1.13 -11.15
N TRP A 29 5.14 2.37 -10.82
CA TRP A 29 4.31 2.70 -9.66
C TRP A 29 2.96 1.97 -9.71
N SER A 30 2.43 1.73 -10.92
CA SER A 30 1.17 1.03 -11.13
C SER A 30 1.29 -0.46 -10.79
N LEU A 31 2.38 -1.13 -11.19
CA LEU A 31 2.64 -2.52 -10.82
C LEU A 31 2.90 -2.66 -9.31
N SER A 32 3.60 -1.69 -8.72
CA SER A 32 3.82 -1.63 -7.27
C SER A 32 2.50 -1.54 -6.50
N ILE A 33 1.52 -0.79 -7.01
CA ILE A 33 0.16 -0.74 -6.45
C ILE A 33 -0.52 -2.11 -6.53
N ILE A 34 -0.41 -2.81 -7.66
CA ILE A 34 -1.03 -4.13 -7.83
C ILE A 34 -0.45 -5.13 -6.82
N ILE A 35 0.88 -5.22 -6.74
CA ILE A 35 1.56 -6.12 -5.80
C ILE A 35 1.22 -5.75 -4.36
N GLY A 36 1.29 -4.45 -4.02
CA GLY A 36 0.94 -3.95 -2.70
C GLY A 36 -0.51 -4.29 -2.32
N THR A 37 -1.44 -4.16 -3.27
CA THR A 37 -2.86 -4.48 -3.07
C THR A 37 -3.06 -5.98 -2.77
N LEU A 38 -2.35 -6.87 -3.46
CA LEU A 38 -2.44 -8.32 -3.20
C LEU A 38 -2.01 -8.67 -1.77
N PHE A 39 -0.86 -8.13 -1.32
CA PHE A 39 -0.41 -8.32 0.06
C PHE A 39 -1.37 -7.68 1.07
N PHE A 40 -1.87 -6.48 0.77
CA PHE A 40 -2.80 -5.77 1.62
C PHE A 40 -4.09 -6.57 1.81
N VAL A 41 -4.73 -7.03 0.72
CA VAL A 41 -5.95 -7.86 0.75
C VAL A 41 -5.72 -9.18 1.49
N SER A 42 -4.58 -9.84 1.26
CA SER A 42 -4.22 -11.05 1.98
C SER A 42 -4.11 -10.80 3.49
N GLY A 43 -3.50 -9.68 3.89
CA GLY A 43 -3.46 -9.22 5.28
C GLY A 43 -4.84 -8.99 5.87
N GLN A 44 -5.78 -8.40 5.11
CA GLN A 44 -7.17 -8.22 5.58
C GLN A 44 -7.88 -9.55 5.81
N ALA A 45 -7.67 -10.53 4.93
CA ALA A 45 -8.23 -11.87 5.11
C ALA A 45 -7.72 -12.53 6.39
N CYS A 46 -6.41 -12.43 6.68
CA CYS A 46 -5.82 -12.90 7.94
C CYS A 46 -6.39 -12.16 9.16
N LEU A 47 -6.54 -10.83 9.08
CA LEU A 47 -7.18 -10.05 10.14
C LEU A 47 -8.61 -10.48 10.39
N ARG A 48 -9.42 -10.66 9.33
CA ARG A 48 -10.80 -11.14 9.45
C ARG A 48 -10.85 -12.53 10.11
N LYS A 49 -9.96 -13.43 9.71
CA LYS A 49 -9.83 -14.76 10.33
C LYS A 49 -9.51 -14.69 11.82
N SER A 50 -8.73 -13.70 12.26
CA SER A 50 -8.40 -13.55 13.69
C SER A 50 -9.62 -13.30 14.59
N PHE A 51 -10.75 -12.86 14.02
CA PHE A 51 -11.98 -12.57 14.75
C PHE A 51 -13.02 -13.71 14.73
N GLU A 52 -12.72 -14.86 14.13
CA GLU A 52 -13.71 -15.96 14.04
C GLU A 52 -14.11 -16.54 15.41
N LYS A 53 -13.21 -16.49 16.39
CA LYS A 53 -13.43 -17.08 17.73
C LYS A 53 -13.68 -16.04 18.82
N THR A 54 -13.18 -14.82 18.66
CA THR A 54 -13.20 -13.77 19.69
C THR A 54 -13.21 -12.39 19.03
N ASP A 55 -13.98 -11.46 19.58
CA ASP A 55 -14.12 -10.09 19.03
C ASP A 55 -13.16 -9.08 19.71
N THR A 56 -11.98 -9.53 20.14
CA THR A 56 -11.00 -8.69 20.87
C THR A 56 -10.15 -7.84 19.91
N TYR A 57 -10.78 -6.86 19.27
CA TYR A 57 -10.13 -5.97 18.29
C TYR A 57 -8.94 -5.18 18.85
N VAL A 58 -8.94 -4.83 20.14
CA VAL A 58 -7.83 -4.14 20.80
C VAL A 58 -6.56 -4.99 20.76
N ILE A 59 -6.66 -6.26 21.15
CA ILE A 59 -5.53 -7.20 21.17
C ILE A 59 -5.02 -7.41 19.74
N THR A 60 -5.93 -7.66 18.79
CA THR A 60 -5.56 -7.81 17.37
C THR A 60 -4.84 -6.57 16.83
N THR A 61 -5.30 -5.37 17.19
CA THR A 61 -4.66 -4.11 16.77
C THR A 61 -3.23 -3.99 17.31
N LEU A 62 -3.00 -4.38 18.56
CA LEU A 62 -1.66 -4.38 19.15
C LEU A 62 -0.72 -5.35 18.41
N PHE A 63 -1.15 -6.60 18.18
CA PHE A 63 -0.33 -7.56 17.44
C PHE A 63 -0.09 -7.14 15.99
N PHE A 64 -1.09 -6.60 15.30
CA PHE A 64 -0.97 -6.08 13.94
C PHE A 64 0.08 -4.96 13.85
N THR A 65 -0.01 -3.98 14.74
CA THR A 65 0.90 -2.82 14.74
C THR A 65 2.32 -3.18 15.18
N LEU A 66 2.47 -4.11 16.13
CA LEU A 66 3.76 -4.69 16.49
C LEU A 66 4.42 -5.40 15.31
N ALA A 67 3.65 -6.17 14.53
CA ALA A 67 4.17 -6.86 13.34
C ALA A 67 4.67 -5.86 12.29
N ILE A 68 3.92 -4.77 12.04
CA ILE A 68 4.35 -3.69 11.12
C ILE A 68 5.65 -3.04 11.63
N GLY A 69 5.74 -2.74 12.92
CA GLY A 69 6.95 -2.17 13.53
C GLY A 69 8.16 -3.08 13.36
N LEU A 70 7.99 -4.38 13.60
CA LEU A 70 9.05 -5.37 13.42
C LEU A 70 9.48 -5.48 11.94
N CYS A 71 8.54 -5.53 11.01
CA CYS A 71 8.84 -5.55 9.57
C CYS A 71 9.59 -4.29 9.13
N SER A 72 9.25 -3.13 9.68
CA SER A 72 9.94 -1.86 9.39
C SER A 72 11.38 -1.88 9.90
N LEU A 73 11.61 -2.45 11.09
CA LEU A 73 12.94 -2.62 11.65
C LEU A 73 13.78 -3.63 10.83
N ILE A 74 13.18 -4.74 10.40
CA ILE A 74 13.84 -5.70 9.50
C ILE A 74 14.20 -5.01 8.19
N ALA A 75 13.29 -4.25 7.59
CA ALA A 75 13.54 -3.51 6.36
C ALA A 75 14.71 -2.53 6.50
N TYR A 76 14.81 -1.82 7.63
CA TYR A 76 15.96 -0.96 7.93
C TYR A 76 17.29 -1.73 7.88
N PHE A 77 17.38 -2.87 8.59
CA PHE A 77 18.60 -3.68 8.60
C PHE A 77 18.92 -4.33 7.25
N VAL A 78 17.91 -4.78 6.50
CA VAL A 78 18.10 -5.43 5.19
C VAL A 78 18.55 -4.44 4.14
N LEU A 79 17.98 -3.23 4.13
CA LEU A 79 18.33 -2.22 3.14
C LEU A 79 19.74 -1.68 3.33
N ASN A 80 20.24 -1.65 4.58
CA ASN A 80 21.61 -1.24 4.92
C ASN A 80 22.07 0.03 4.17
N LYS A 81 21.17 1.00 4.02
CA LYS A 81 21.43 2.29 3.37
C LYS A 81 21.72 3.34 4.42
N ASP A 82 22.65 4.24 4.11
CA ASP A 82 22.87 5.44 4.91
C ASP A 82 21.57 6.26 4.95
N ILE A 83 21.02 6.44 6.15
CA ILE A 83 19.84 7.29 6.34
C ILE A 83 20.30 8.74 6.27
N LYS A 84 19.84 9.44 5.23
CA LYS A 84 19.93 10.89 5.14
C LYS A 84 18.56 11.48 5.47
N PHE A 85 18.54 12.41 6.42
CA PHE A 85 17.33 13.15 6.75
C PHE A 85 17.34 14.47 5.99
N GLU A 86 16.33 14.67 5.14
CA GLU A 86 16.19 15.91 4.37
C GLU A 86 15.01 16.74 4.89
N GLY A 87 15.32 17.95 5.37
CA GLY A 87 14.33 18.94 5.79
C GLY A 87 13.27 18.40 6.76
N TYR A 88 12.00 18.55 6.38
CA TYR A 88 10.84 18.17 7.19
C TYR A 88 10.33 16.75 6.91
N GLN A 89 11.00 15.96 6.06
CA GLN A 89 10.56 14.61 5.70
C GLN A 89 10.32 13.71 6.93
N PRO A 90 11.18 13.67 7.95
CA PRO A 90 10.95 12.81 9.12
C PRO A 90 9.71 13.23 9.90
N TYR A 91 9.47 14.54 10.03
CA TYR A 91 8.32 15.07 10.76
C TYR A 91 6.99 14.70 10.09
N TYR A 92 6.89 14.88 8.77
CA TYR A 92 5.68 14.49 8.04
C TYR A 92 5.48 12.97 8.02
N ALA A 93 6.56 12.20 7.83
CA ALA A 93 6.48 10.73 7.84
C ALA A 93 6.06 10.18 9.21
N SER A 94 6.61 10.71 10.31
CA SER A 94 6.21 10.31 11.67
C SER A 94 4.77 10.72 11.97
N THR A 95 4.36 11.94 11.60
CA THR A 95 2.98 12.40 11.77
C THR A 95 2.01 11.51 10.98
N ALA A 96 2.34 11.15 9.74
CA ALA A 96 1.54 10.22 8.93
C ALA A 96 1.43 8.85 9.61
N GLY A 97 2.51 8.32 10.20
CA GLY A 97 2.49 7.08 10.97
C GLY A 97 1.52 7.10 12.15
N ILE A 98 1.47 8.20 12.90
CA ILE A 98 0.51 8.39 14.01
C ILE A 98 -0.93 8.42 13.49
N LEU A 99 -1.19 9.16 12.42
CA LEU A 99 -2.53 9.23 11.81
C LEU A 99 -2.97 7.88 11.24
N PHE A 100 -2.07 7.14 10.58
CA PHE A 100 -2.35 5.79 10.10
C PHE A 100 -2.63 4.82 11.25
N PHE A 101 -1.93 4.92 12.37
CA PHE A 101 -2.24 4.11 13.54
C PHE A 101 -3.68 4.31 14.02
N ILE A 102 -4.13 5.58 14.12
CA ILE A 102 -5.51 5.90 14.49
C ILE A 102 -6.47 5.33 13.44
N GLY A 103 -6.18 5.49 12.16
CA GLY A 103 -6.98 4.91 11.07
C GLY A 103 -7.07 3.38 11.15
N PHE A 104 -5.96 2.69 11.40
CA PHE A 104 -5.91 1.23 11.56
C PHE A 104 -6.74 0.76 12.74
N PHE A 105 -6.77 1.51 13.84
CA PHE A 105 -7.58 1.16 15.00
C PHE A 105 -9.08 1.08 14.64
N PHE A 106 -9.62 2.12 13.99
CA PHE A 106 -11.02 2.13 13.54
C PHE A 106 -11.29 1.11 12.43
N TRP A 107 -10.34 0.93 11.53
CA TRP A 107 -10.46 -0.03 10.45
C TRP A 107 -10.49 -1.47 10.96
N ILE A 108 -9.60 -1.85 11.88
CA ILE A 108 -9.60 -3.20 12.49
C ILE A 108 -10.88 -3.42 13.30
N TYR A 109 -11.35 -2.39 14.02
CA TYR A 109 -12.67 -2.44 14.65
C TYR A 109 -13.78 -2.72 13.62
N SER A 110 -13.79 -2.05 12.47
CA SER A 110 -14.78 -2.31 11.42
C SER A 110 -14.73 -3.75 10.92
N ILE A 111 -13.54 -4.33 10.74
CA ILE A 111 -13.38 -5.75 10.37
C ILE A 111 -13.94 -6.69 11.44
N SER A 112 -13.81 -6.33 12.71
CA SER A 112 -14.35 -7.10 13.85
C SER A 112 -15.88 -7.05 13.96
N SER A 113 -16.54 -6.08 13.33
CA SER A 113 -18.01 -5.87 13.41
C SER A 113 -18.86 -6.96 12.72
N LYS A 114 -18.23 -8.00 12.19
CA LYS A 114 -18.84 -9.12 11.45
C LYS A 114 -19.57 -8.76 10.14
N ALA A 115 -19.65 -7.48 9.76
CA ALA A 115 -20.03 -7.07 8.42
C ALA A 115 -19.14 -7.73 7.35
N GLU A 116 -19.66 -7.87 6.13
CA GLU A 116 -18.93 -8.50 5.03
C GLU A 116 -17.66 -7.71 4.70
N LEU A 117 -16.54 -8.41 4.57
CA LEU A 117 -15.23 -7.79 4.36
C LEU A 117 -15.21 -6.98 3.04
N GLY A 118 -15.90 -7.47 2.01
CA GLY A 118 -16.08 -6.77 0.74
C GLY A 118 -16.77 -5.41 0.93
N ASN A 119 -17.89 -5.37 1.64
CA ASN A 119 -18.66 -4.15 1.87
C ASN A 119 -17.88 -3.13 2.70
N ILE A 120 -17.17 -3.57 3.75
CA ILE A 120 -16.27 -2.72 4.52
C ILE A 120 -15.22 -2.07 3.61
N ARG A 121 -14.56 -2.87 2.76
CA ARG A 121 -13.49 -2.36 1.89
C ARG A 121 -14.01 -1.44 0.81
N VAL A 122 -15.16 -1.74 0.22
CA VAL A 122 -15.81 -0.92 -0.80
C VAL A 122 -16.16 0.46 -0.24
N PHE A 123 -16.79 0.51 0.94
CA PHE A 123 -17.13 1.78 1.58
C PHE A 123 -15.87 2.58 1.95
N MET A 124 -14.87 1.92 2.55
CA MET A 124 -13.61 2.56 2.93
C MET A 124 -12.86 3.11 1.72
N ALA A 125 -12.63 2.30 0.68
CA ALA A 125 -11.87 2.70 -0.50
C ALA A 125 -12.59 3.81 -1.28
N GLY A 126 -13.92 3.80 -1.30
CA GLY A 126 -14.70 4.88 -1.90
C GLY A 126 -14.58 6.20 -1.18
N PHE A 127 -14.75 6.18 0.15
CA PHE A 127 -14.59 7.39 0.94
C PHE A 127 -13.15 7.91 0.91
N GLU A 128 -12.17 7.00 1.02
CA GLU A 128 -10.74 7.30 0.90
C GLU A 128 -10.42 7.97 -0.44
N MET A 129 -10.93 7.43 -1.56
CA MET A 129 -10.76 8.02 -2.89
C MET A 129 -11.28 9.46 -2.91
N LEU A 130 -12.53 9.71 -2.49
CA LEU A 130 -13.11 11.05 -2.51
C LEU A 130 -12.30 12.06 -1.72
N VAL A 131 -11.91 11.68 -0.50
CA VAL A 131 -11.14 12.58 0.38
C VAL A 131 -9.77 12.85 -0.22
N LEU A 132 -9.09 11.84 -0.78
CA LEU A 132 -7.79 12.03 -1.42
C LEU A 132 -7.87 12.90 -2.68
N TYR A 133 -8.92 12.75 -3.50
CA TYR A 133 -9.15 13.66 -4.63
C TYR A 133 -9.34 15.11 -4.17
N ALA A 134 -10.12 15.32 -3.10
CA ALA A 134 -10.32 16.64 -2.52
C ALA A 134 -9.02 17.23 -1.94
N VAL A 135 -8.22 16.42 -1.25
CA VAL A 135 -6.91 16.83 -0.71
C VAL A 135 -5.92 17.12 -1.83
N GLY A 136 -5.86 16.29 -2.87
CA GLY A 136 -5.05 16.53 -4.09
C GLY A 136 -5.34 17.89 -4.70
N TYR A 137 -6.63 18.18 -4.89
CA TYR A 137 -7.08 19.47 -5.43
C TYR A 137 -6.79 20.65 -4.50
N LEU A 138 -7.15 20.56 -3.21
CA LEU A 138 -7.10 21.70 -2.27
C LEU A 138 -5.72 21.96 -1.66
N VAL A 139 -4.97 20.91 -1.36
CA VAL A 139 -3.69 21.00 -0.64
C VAL A 139 -2.52 20.99 -1.62
N PHE A 140 -2.57 20.10 -2.62
CA PHE A 140 -1.48 19.91 -3.58
C PHE A 140 -1.68 20.70 -4.88
N ASN A 141 -2.82 21.39 -5.04
CA ASN A 141 -3.19 22.13 -6.25
C ASN A 141 -3.13 21.28 -7.53
N GLU A 142 -3.47 19.99 -7.41
CA GLU A 142 -3.49 19.07 -8.55
C GLU A 142 -4.66 19.41 -9.49
N GLN A 143 -4.38 19.44 -10.79
CA GLN A 143 -5.41 19.67 -11.81
C GLN A 143 -6.07 18.34 -12.17
N ILE A 144 -7.35 18.22 -11.84
CA ILE A 144 -8.17 17.05 -12.18
C ILE A 144 -8.70 17.21 -13.60
N ASN A 145 -8.28 16.34 -14.50
CA ASN A 145 -8.82 16.30 -15.86
C ASN A 145 -10.27 15.76 -15.85
N MET A 146 -11.09 16.21 -16.79
CA MET A 146 -12.51 15.82 -16.90
C MET A 146 -12.68 14.30 -17.00
N THR A 147 -11.80 13.60 -17.69
CA THR A 147 -11.79 12.13 -17.78
C THR A 147 -11.56 11.47 -16.42
N GLN A 148 -10.66 12.01 -15.59
CA GLN A 148 -10.40 11.50 -14.24
C GLN A 148 -11.61 11.74 -13.34
N GLY A 149 -12.25 12.90 -13.44
CA GLY A 149 -13.49 13.21 -12.71
C GLY A 149 -14.62 12.24 -13.04
N VAL A 150 -14.84 11.95 -14.33
CA VAL A 150 -15.84 10.94 -14.76
C VAL A 150 -15.48 9.55 -14.22
N GLY A 151 -14.21 9.15 -14.28
CA GLY A 151 -13.75 7.87 -13.72
C GLY A 151 -13.98 7.75 -12.21
N ALA A 152 -13.74 8.82 -11.45
CA ALA A 152 -14.01 8.86 -10.02
C ALA A 152 -15.52 8.72 -9.73
N LEU A 153 -16.37 9.42 -10.48
CA LEU A 153 -17.83 9.31 -10.34
C LEU A 153 -18.34 7.90 -10.64
N LEU A 154 -17.84 7.26 -11.69
CA LEU A 154 -18.19 5.87 -12.03
C LEU A 154 -17.75 4.90 -10.92
N THR A 155 -16.57 5.13 -10.34
CA THR A 155 -16.10 4.31 -9.22
C THR A 155 -17.02 4.46 -8.01
N MET A 156 -17.38 5.69 -7.66
CA MET A 156 -18.32 5.99 -6.57
C MET A 156 -19.69 5.35 -6.78
N LEU A 157 -20.20 5.35 -8.02
CA LEU A 157 -21.44 4.68 -8.35
C LEU A 157 -21.33 3.16 -8.16
N GLY A 158 -20.22 2.54 -8.60
CA GLY A 158 -19.95 1.13 -8.35
C GLY A 158 -19.89 0.78 -6.87
N ILE A 159 -19.24 1.62 -6.07
CA ILE A 159 -19.17 1.51 -4.61
C ILE A 159 -20.56 1.56 -3.98
N TYR A 160 -21.39 2.52 -4.40
CA TYR A 160 -22.77 2.64 -3.91
C TYR A 160 -23.59 1.37 -4.17
N ILE A 161 -23.55 0.85 -5.40
CA ILE A 161 -24.30 -0.36 -5.79
C ILE A 161 -23.90 -1.56 -4.93
N VAL A 162 -22.60 -1.76 -4.69
CA VAL A 162 -22.11 -2.87 -3.86
C VAL A 162 -22.44 -2.65 -2.38
N GLY A 163 -22.35 -1.41 -1.88
CA GLY A 163 -22.60 -1.10 -0.48
C GLY A 163 -24.08 -1.12 -0.05
N THR A 164 -25.02 -1.03 -0.99
CA THR A 164 -26.48 -1.04 -0.70
C THR A 164 -27.17 -2.39 -0.88
N ASN A 165 -26.45 -3.43 -1.33
CA ASN A 165 -26.95 -4.81 -1.39
C ASN A 165 -26.39 -5.63 -0.23
#